data_AF-A0A7X5WVU0-F1
#
_entry.id   AF-A0A7X5WVU0-F1
#
_cell.length_a   1.000
_cell.length_b   1.000
_cell.length_c   1.000
_cell.angle_alpha   90.00
_cell.angle_beta   90.00
_cell.angle_gamma   90.00
#
_symmetry.space_group_name_H-M   'P 1'
#
loop_
_entity.id
_entity.type
_entity.pdbx_description
1 polymer ?
#
loop_
_entity_poly.entity_id
_entity_poly.type
_entity_poly.pdbx_seq_one_letter_code
_entity_poly.pdbx_strand_id
1 'polypeptide(L)' 'RPDAELPEVFTANTVVPEAPVVFDPDQIEENRDRWLAEWSAVALR' A
#
# COMPACT_ATOMS: atom_id res chain seq x y z
N ARG A 1 -6.16 -17.95 -5.26
CA ARG A 1 -6.53 -19.19 -4.54
C ARG A 1 -6.47 -18.87 -3.05
N PRO A 2 -7.60 -18.87 -2.34
CA PRO A 2 -7.69 -18.42 -0.94
C PRO A 2 -6.95 -19.34 0.05
N ASP A 3 -6.51 -20.51 -0.42
CA ASP A 3 -5.77 -21.56 0.28
C ASP A 3 -4.24 -21.48 0.09
N ALA A 4 -3.73 -20.39 -0.47
CA ALA A 4 -2.28 -20.21 -0.58
C ALA A 4 -1.66 -20.00 0.81
N GLU A 5 -0.72 -20.86 1.19
CA GLU A 5 0.04 -20.71 2.43
C GLU A 5 0.93 -19.47 2.37
N LEU A 6 0.92 -18.67 3.44
CA LEU A 6 1.77 -17.49 3.56
C LEU A 6 3.20 -17.92 3.91
N PRO A 7 4.23 -17.55 3.13
CA PRO A 7 5.61 -17.87 3.47
C PRO A 7 6.04 -17.28 4.82
N GLU A 8 6.84 -18.02 5.58
CA GLU A 8 7.29 -17.63 6.93
C GLU A 8 7.94 -16.24 6.99
N VAL A 9 8.66 -15.86 5.95
CA VAL A 9 9.33 -14.55 5.86
C VAL A 9 8.36 -13.37 5.96
N PHE A 10 7.11 -13.52 5.51
CA PHE A 10 6.10 -12.47 5.64
C PHE A 10 5.63 -12.35 7.09
N THR A 11 5.37 -13.47 7.76
CA THR A 11 4.96 -13.47 9.18
C THR A 11 6.06 -12.95 10.08
N ALA A 12 7.32 -13.28 9.80
CA ALA A 12 8.47 -12.91 10.63
C ALA A 12 8.84 -11.41 10.54
N ASN A 13 8.53 -10.75 9.41
CA ASN A 13 9.01 -9.38 9.15
C ASN A 13 7.89 -8.34 8.96
N THR A 14 6.62 -8.74 9.00
CA THR A 14 5.50 -7.80 8.85
C THR A 14 5.08 -7.26 10.21
N VAL A 15 5.01 -5.94 10.31
CA VAL A 15 4.32 -5.27 11.42
C VAL A 15 2.92 -4.94 10.96
N VAL A 16 1.90 -5.54 11.60
CA VAL A 16 0.49 -5.21 11.35
C VAL A 16 0.12 -3.99 12.20
N PRO A 17 -0.24 -2.84 11.60
CA PRO A 17 -0.66 -1.67 12.37
C PRO A 17 -1.96 -1.94 13.13
N GLU A 18 -2.13 -1.32 14.30
CA GLU A 18 -3.36 -1.42 15.09
C GLU A 18 -4.59 -0.86 14.33
N ALA A 19 -4.37 0.19 13.53
CA ALA A 19 -5.40 0.86 12.75
C ALA A 19 -4.90 1.07 11.31
N PRO A 20 -5.00 0.05 10.43
CA PRO A 20 -4.62 0.20 9.04
C PRO A 20 -5.58 1.16 8.34
N VAL A 21 -5.03 2.06 7.52
CA VAL A 21 -5.86 2.90 6.65
C VAL A 21 -6.44 2.01 5.54
N VAL A 22 -7.74 2.09 5.36
CA VAL A 22 -8.47 1.37 4.31
C VAL A 22 -8.96 2.38 3.28
N PHE A 23 -8.72 2.08 2.01
CA PHE A 23 -9.22 2.84 0.87
C PHE A 23 -10.05 1.95 -0.03
N ASP A 24 -11.06 2.53 -0.66
CA ASP A 24 -11.73 1.88 -1.79
C ASP A 24 -10.78 1.87 -3.00
N PRO A 25 -10.68 0.76 -3.77
CA PRO A 25 -9.85 0.71 -4.97
C PRO A 25 -10.12 1.81 -5.98
N ASP A 26 -11.38 2.23 -6.15
CA ASP A 26 -11.75 3.27 -7.11
C ASP A 26 -11.20 4.63 -6.67
N GLN A 27 -11.19 4.90 -5.36
CA GLN A 27 -10.55 6.10 -4.81
C GLN A 27 -9.05 6.12 -5.03
N ILE A 28 -8.38 4.96 -5.02
CA ILE A 28 -6.95 4.89 -5.32
C ILE A 28 -6.71 5.28 -6.79
N GLU A 29 -7.50 4.73 -7.70
CA GLU A 29 -7.35 4.98 -9.14
C GLU A 29 -7.63 6.44 -9.49
N GLU A 30 -8.71 7.03 -8.97
CA GLU A 30 -9.07 8.44 -9.20
C GLU A 30 -7.97 9.43 -8.80
N ASN A 31 -7.14 9.09 -7.82
CA ASN A 31 -6.17 10.00 -7.24
C ASN A 31 -4.72 9.67 -7.61
N ARG A 32 -4.48 8.54 -8.27
CA ARG A 32 -3.16 7.96 -8.54
C ARG A 32 -2.19 8.95 -9.20
N ASP A 33 -2.59 9.56 -10.30
CA ASP A 33 -1.71 10.43 -11.09
C ASP A 33 -1.32 11.70 -10.33
N ARG A 34 -2.27 12.29 -9.58
CA ARG A 34 -2.01 13.47 -8.75
C ARG A 34 -0.99 13.13 -7.66
N TRP A 35 -1.19 12.03 -6.92
CA TRP A 35 -0.30 11.63 -5.85
C TRP A 35 1.12 11.35 -6.34
N LEU A 36 1.26 10.70 -7.50
CA LEU A 36 2.58 10.45 -8.11
C LEU A 36 3.31 11.75 -8.48
N ALA A 37 2.59 12.71 -9.05
CA ALA A 37 3.16 14.02 -9.38
C ALA A 37 3.59 14.79 -8.11
N GLU A 38 2.71 14.84 -7.10
CA GLU A 38 2.98 15.50 -5.83
C GLU A 38 4.17 14.87 -5.10
N TRP A 39 4.23 13.54 -5.02
CA TRP A 39 5.34 12.82 -4.41
C TRP A 39 6.66 13.09 -5.14
N SER A 40 6.65 13.04 -6.47
CA SER A 40 7.84 13.29 -7.28
C SER A 40 8.40 14.70 -7.06
N ALA A 41 7.51 15.70 -6.93
CA ALA A 41 7.91 17.07 -6.65
C ALA A 41 8.55 17.26 -5.26
N VAL A 42 8.28 16.37 -4.30
CA VAL A 42 8.89 16.37 -2.97
C VAL A 42 10.19 15.57 -2.97
N ALA A 43 10.18 14.35 -3.53
CA ALA A 43 11.26 13.39 -3.41
C ALA A 43 12.44 13.63 -4.38
N LEU A 44 12.20 14.25 -5.54
CA LEU A 44 13.21 14.47 -6.59
C LEU A 44 13.77 15.90 -6.62
N ARG A 45 13.68 16.63 -5.50
CA ARG A 45 14.38 17.91 -5.34
C ARG A 45 15.87 17.73 -5.12
#